data_AF-A0A0Q4GH44-F1
#
_entry.id   AF-A0A0Q4GH44-F1
#
_cell.length_a   1.000
_cell.length_b   1.000
_cell.length_c   1.000
_cell.angle_alpha   90.00
_cell.angle_beta   90.00
_cell.angle_gamma   90.00
#
_symmetry.space_group_name_H-M   'P 1'
#
loop_
_entity.id
_entity.type
_entity.pdbx_description
1 polymer ?
#
loop_
_entity_poly.entity_id
_entity_poly.type
_entity_poly.pdbx_seq_one_letter_code
_entity_poly.pdbx_strand_id
1 'polypeptide(L)'
;MQLSIFSIQEPVLNNKPIDRGTFMAAAQFVTALNFAGEFELLSLSAMNNQQGNAKKGGLVFVRNGTLKMHPEIYDHLALISISSICAGSVYFHGRDKIAAGIANLPYSDGLLNLEGAEEDYMAFKRLCSPVSRFFLLQAKKVQWSAILSAFRFLMVDGIWDVVNFVAHAINQADADVLACAQLLENMQKQDWYPRFCMSVKDYYASRYPLSKIRLEAELPEMA
;
A
#
# COMPACT_ATOMS: atom_id res chain seq x y z
N MET A 1 15.75 50.17 -21.58
CA MET A 1 15.87 49.07 -20.59
C MET A 1 14.72 48.11 -20.84
N GLN A 2 14.97 46.99 -21.52
CA GLN A 2 13.99 45.91 -21.70
C GLN A 2 14.32 44.81 -20.69
N LEU A 3 13.39 44.52 -19.80
CA LEU A 3 13.45 43.35 -18.91
C LEU A 3 12.71 42.20 -19.61
N SER A 4 13.49 41.27 -20.17
CA SER A 4 13.00 39.97 -20.64
C SER A 4 13.54 38.90 -19.71
N ILE A 5 12.73 38.42 -18.77
CA ILE A 5 13.01 37.20 -17.99
C ILE A 5 11.67 36.51 -17.67
N PHE A 6 10.95 36.06 -18.71
CA PHE A 6 10.05 34.92 -18.56
C PHE A 6 10.76 33.73 -19.19
N SER A 7 11.65 33.12 -18.43
CA SER A 7 12.10 31.75 -18.70
C SER A 7 10.92 30.85 -18.36
N ILE A 8 10.18 30.45 -19.38
CA ILE A 8 9.25 29.32 -19.27
C ILE A 8 10.17 28.11 -19.06
N GLN A 9 10.33 27.68 -17.81
CA GLN A 9 10.97 26.40 -17.52
C GLN A 9 10.11 25.33 -18.17
N GLU A 10 10.62 24.74 -19.25
CA GLU A 10 10.08 23.48 -19.78
C GLU A 10 10.03 22.48 -18.62
N PRO A 11 8.93 21.72 -18.46
CA PRO A 11 8.86 20.72 -17.41
C PRO A 11 10.01 19.74 -17.62
N VAL A 12 10.89 19.64 -16.61
CA VAL A 12 12.00 18.70 -16.62
C VAL A 12 11.38 17.31 -16.71
N LEU A 13 11.51 16.66 -17.87
CA LEU A 13 11.21 15.24 -18.03
C LEU A 13 12.17 14.47 -17.13
N ASN A 14 11.74 14.23 -15.89
CA ASN A 14 12.49 13.52 -14.88
C ASN A 14 12.51 12.03 -15.25
N ASN A 15 13.45 11.63 -16.12
CA ASN A 15 13.68 10.24 -16.53
C ASN A 15 14.34 9.39 -15.42
N LYS A 16 14.07 9.68 -14.14
CA LYS A 16 14.60 8.90 -13.03
C LYS A 16 13.91 7.52 -13.01
N PRO A 17 14.67 6.41 -12.95
CA PRO A 17 14.07 5.09 -12.78
C PRO A 17 13.30 5.07 -11.45
N ILE A 18 12.07 4.54 -11.47
CA ILE A 18 11.28 4.41 -10.25
C ILE A 18 11.97 3.40 -9.33
N ASP A 19 12.32 3.85 -8.14
CA ASP A 19 12.93 3.01 -7.11
C ASP A 19 11.88 2.21 -6.33
N ARG A 20 12.36 1.21 -5.58
CA ARG A 20 11.54 0.35 -4.72
C ARG A 20 10.70 1.12 -3.70
N GLY A 21 11.26 2.14 -3.06
CA GLY A 21 10.59 2.96 -2.05
C GLY A 21 9.40 3.72 -2.60
N THR A 22 9.45 4.14 -3.86
CA THR A 22 8.31 4.76 -4.57
C THR A 22 7.16 3.76 -4.77
N PHE A 23 7.46 2.53 -5.17
CA PHE A 23 6.46 1.44 -5.28
C PHE A 23 5.82 1.11 -3.93
N MET A 24 6.62 1.07 -2.87
CA MET A 24 6.16 0.84 -1.51
C MET A 24 5.18 1.92 -1.04
N ALA A 25 5.47 3.20 -1.30
CA ALA A 25 4.58 4.31 -0.96
C ALA A 25 3.28 4.29 -1.79
N ALA A 26 3.39 4.01 -3.09
CA ALA A 26 2.24 3.88 -3.99
C ALA A 26 1.29 2.76 -3.53
N ALA A 27 1.82 1.60 -3.17
CA ALA A 27 1.00 0.48 -2.70
C ALA A 27 0.27 0.79 -1.38
N GLN A 28 0.90 1.53 -0.46
CA GLN A 28 0.23 1.97 0.77
C GLN A 28 -0.94 2.90 0.48
N PHE A 29 -0.75 3.85 -0.44
CA PHE A 29 -1.84 4.72 -0.86
C PHE A 29 -2.99 3.93 -1.49
N VAL A 30 -2.69 3.09 -2.49
CA VAL A 30 -3.71 2.29 -3.18
C VAL A 30 -4.44 1.38 -2.19
N THR A 31 -3.73 0.80 -1.22
CA THR A 31 -4.33 -0.02 -0.16
C THR A 31 -5.20 0.83 0.77
N ALA A 32 -4.76 2.04 1.14
CA ALA A 32 -5.54 2.94 2.00
C ALA A 32 -6.83 3.43 1.34
N LEU A 33 -6.92 3.47 0.00
CA LEU A 33 -8.16 3.80 -0.71
C LEU A 33 -9.29 2.80 -0.44
N ASN A 34 -8.98 1.56 -0.04
CA ASN A 34 -9.99 0.60 0.43
C ASN A 34 -10.74 1.07 1.68
N PHE A 35 -10.16 2.02 2.42
CA PHE A 35 -10.62 2.44 3.75
C PHE A 35 -10.88 3.95 3.82
N ALA A 36 -11.15 4.59 2.67
CA ALA A 36 -11.36 6.04 2.57
C ALA A 36 -12.56 6.58 3.38
N GLY A 37 -13.50 5.71 3.79
CA GLY A 37 -14.58 6.09 4.72
C GLY A 37 -14.12 6.23 6.18
N GLU A 38 -12.94 5.71 6.52
CA GLU A 38 -12.42 5.63 7.89
C GLU A 38 -11.17 6.48 8.12
N PHE A 39 -10.42 6.72 7.04
CA PHE A 39 -9.21 7.53 7.03
C PHE A 39 -9.33 8.63 5.98
N GLU A 40 -9.06 9.86 6.41
CA GLU A 40 -8.89 10.99 5.52
C GLU A 40 -7.42 11.02 5.06
N LEU A 41 -7.20 10.67 3.78
CA LEU A 41 -5.88 10.70 3.15
C LEU A 41 -5.51 12.15 2.82
N LEU A 42 -4.52 12.71 3.51
CA LEU A 42 -4.15 14.11 3.36
C LEU A 42 -3.08 14.32 2.28
N SER A 43 -1.99 13.57 2.36
CA SER A 43 -0.89 13.74 1.41
C SER A 43 0.01 12.52 1.29
N LEU A 44 0.72 12.46 0.15
CA LEU A 44 1.77 11.52 -0.15
C LEU A 44 3.08 12.29 -0.24
N SER A 45 4.05 12.02 0.64
CA SER A 45 5.39 12.58 0.52
C SER A 45 6.28 11.65 -0.31
N ALA A 46 6.90 12.21 -1.35
CA ALA A 46 7.97 11.57 -2.09
C ALA A 46 9.30 11.89 -1.38
N MET A 47 9.72 11.12 -0.38
CA MET A 47 11.07 11.32 0.19
C MET A 47 12.14 10.70 -0.70
N ASN A 48 12.37 11.30 -1.87
CA ASN A 48 13.32 10.76 -2.85
C ASN A 48 14.46 11.72 -3.21
N ASN A 49 14.88 12.54 -2.24
CA ASN A 49 15.85 13.61 -2.48
C ASN A 49 17.22 13.44 -1.78
N GLN A 50 17.60 12.23 -1.34
CA GLN A 50 18.98 12.02 -0.88
C GLN A 50 19.66 10.85 -1.61
N GLN A 51 20.63 11.21 -2.47
CA GLN A 51 21.58 10.27 -3.08
C GLN A 51 22.20 9.40 -1.98
N GLY A 52 21.98 8.08 -2.07
CA GLY A 52 22.63 7.09 -1.21
C GLY A 52 21.75 6.47 -0.11
N ASN A 53 20.53 6.96 0.12
CA ASN A 53 19.56 6.31 1.01
C ASN A 53 18.17 6.38 0.38
N ALA A 54 17.76 5.31 -0.30
CA ALA A 54 16.40 5.13 -0.81
C ALA A 54 15.44 4.96 0.38
N LYS A 55 15.09 6.07 1.04
CA LYS A 55 14.06 6.08 2.06
C LYS A 55 12.71 6.14 1.37
N LYS A 56 11.83 5.22 1.75
CA LYS A 56 10.44 5.19 1.30
C LYS A 56 9.76 6.54 1.58
N GLY A 57 8.98 7.02 0.61
CA GLY A 57 8.05 8.14 0.81
C GLY A 57 7.02 7.87 1.93
N GLY A 58 6.59 8.91 2.63
CA GLY A 58 5.63 8.79 3.73
C GLY A 58 4.19 9.04 3.26
N LEU A 59 3.25 8.16 3.62
CA LEU A 59 1.82 8.43 3.49
C LEU A 59 1.34 9.14 4.77
N VAL A 60 0.77 10.33 4.64
CA VAL A 60 0.15 11.05 5.76
C VAL A 60 -1.35 10.97 5.63
N PHE A 61 -1.99 10.32 6.60
CA PHE A 61 -3.44 10.26 6.70
C PHE A 61 -3.89 10.50 8.14
N VAL A 62 -5.05 11.12 8.27
CA VAL A 62 -5.70 11.37 9.56
C VAL A 62 -6.86 10.41 9.70
N ARG A 63 -6.83 9.61 10.75
CA ARG A 63 -7.97 8.77 11.12
C ARG A 63 -9.15 9.65 11.47
N ASN A 64 -10.35 9.26 11.04
CA ASN A 64 -11.56 9.91 11.51
C ASN A 64 -11.69 9.76 13.04
N GLY A 65 -11.53 10.87 13.76
CA GLY A 65 -11.53 10.90 15.23
C GLY A 65 -12.84 10.45 15.88
N THR A 66 -13.93 10.44 15.10
CA THR A 66 -15.27 10.01 15.56
C THR A 66 -15.42 8.49 15.65
N LEU A 67 -14.57 7.72 14.97
CA LEU A 67 -14.61 6.26 15.01
C LEU A 67 -13.96 5.75 16.29
N LYS A 68 -14.55 4.76 16.97
CA LYS A 68 -13.91 4.07 18.09
C LYS A 68 -12.88 3.08 17.58
N MET A 69 -11.76 2.92 18.29
CA MET A 69 -10.76 1.91 17.94
C MET A 69 -11.35 0.50 18.08
N HIS A 70 -11.71 -0.10 16.94
CA HIS A 70 -12.24 -1.46 16.79
C HIS A 70 -11.14 -2.35 16.16
N PRO A 71 -11.11 -3.68 16.41
CA PRO A 71 -10.20 -4.61 15.72
C PRO A 71 -10.14 -4.41 14.20
N GLU A 72 -11.24 -4.04 13.55
CA GLU A 72 -11.25 -3.71 12.11
C GLU A 72 -10.33 -2.55 11.76
N ILE A 73 -10.34 -1.46 12.51
CA ILE A 73 -9.46 -0.31 12.27
C ILE A 73 -7.99 -0.72 12.42
N TYR A 74 -7.67 -1.55 13.41
CA TYR A 74 -6.32 -2.09 13.57
C TYR A 74 -5.91 -2.98 12.40
N ASP A 75 -6.85 -3.76 11.86
CA ASP A 75 -6.63 -4.61 10.69
C ASP A 75 -6.44 -3.77 9.41
N HIS A 76 -7.22 -2.72 9.19
CA HIS A 76 -7.04 -1.77 8.09
C HIS A 76 -5.66 -1.12 8.12
N LEU A 77 -5.25 -0.60 9.28
CA LEU A 77 -3.92 -0.04 9.47
C LEU A 77 -2.82 -1.09 9.24
N ALA A 78 -3.03 -2.33 9.70
CA ALA A 78 -2.07 -3.41 9.48
C ALA A 78 -1.92 -3.73 7.99
N LEU A 79 -3.03 -3.78 7.24
CA LEU A 79 -3.03 -3.99 5.78
C LEU A 79 -2.31 -2.86 5.04
N ILE A 80 -2.56 -1.60 5.42
CA ILE A 80 -1.82 -0.45 4.88
C ILE A 80 -0.33 -0.61 5.18
N SER A 81 0.07 -0.88 6.43
CA SER A 81 1.49 -1.03 6.78
C SER A 81 2.17 -2.16 6.01
N ILE A 82 1.57 -3.35 5.94
CA ILE A 82 2.21 -4.52 5.30
C ILE A 82 2.22 -4.45 3.77
N SER A 83 1.34 -3.64 3.17
CA SER A 83 1.28 -3.49 1.71
C SER A 83 2.57 -2.92 1.11
N SER A 84 3.34 -2.12 1.86
CA SER A 84 4.65 -1.62 1.41
C SER A 84 5.63 -2.78 1.20
N ILE A 85 5.76 -3.66 2.21
CA ILE A 85 6.62 -4.85 2.17
C ILE A 85 6.18 -5.79 1.05
N CYS A 86 4.87 -6.00 0.90
CA CYS A 86 4.33 -6.85 -0.17
C CYS A 86 4.68 -6.27 -1.55
N ALA A 87 4.54 -4.96 -1.76
CA ALA A 87 4.90 -4.30 -3.02
C ALA A 87 6.41 -4.29 -3.27
N GLY A 88 7.23 -4.05 -2.25
CA GLY A 88 8.70 -4.15 -2.36
C GLY A 88 9.15 -5.57 -2.72
N SER A 89 8.45 -6.58 -2.20
CA SER A 89 8.68 -7.99 -2.54
C SER A 89 8.28 -8.30 -3.99
N VAL A 90 7.13 -7.78 -4.46
CA VAL A 90 6.71 -7.90 -5.87
C VAL A 90 7.70 -7.19 -6.80
N TYR A 91 8.18 -6.00 -6.43
CA TYR A 91 9.19 -5.27 -7.19
C TYR A 91 10.50 -6.07 -7.32
N PHE A 92 10.96 -6.67 -6.22
CA PHE A 92 12.23 -7.39 -6.19
C PHE A 92 12.18 -8.78 -6.85
N HIS A 93 11.10 -9.55 -6.62
CA HIS A 93 10.98 -10.93 -7.09
C HIS A 93 10.21 -11.09 -8.39
N GLY A 94 9.40 -10.10 -8.77
CA GLY A 94 8.44 -10.17 -9.87
C GLY A 94 7.10 -10.77 -9.46
N ARG A 95 6.03 -10.33 -10.13
CA ARG A 95 4.64 -10.73 -9.84
C ARG A 95 4.43 -12.25 -9.98
N ASP A 96 4.97 -12.87 -11.03
CA ASP A 96 4.79 -14.29 -11.31
C ASP A 96 5.38 -15.20 -10.22
N LYS A 97 6.57 -14.85 -9.73
CA LYS A 97 7.25 -15.60 -8.67
C LYS A 97 6.49 -15.49 -7.35
N ILE A 98 5.97 -14.30 -7.04
CA ILE A 98 5.11 -14.08 -5.87
C ILE A 98 3.83 -14.91 -6.01
N ALA A 99 3.11 -14.80 -7.13
CA ALA A 99 1.87 -15.54 -7.36
C ALA A 99 2.03 -17.06 -7.20
N ALA A 100 3.14 -17.64 -7.69
CA ALA A 100 3.42 -19.06 -7.55
C ALA A 100 3.79 -19.48 -6.11
N GLY A 101 4.29 -18.55 -5.29
CA GLY A 101 4.88 -18.85 -3.98
C GLY A 101 4.08 -18.38 -2.76
N ILE A 102 3.09 -17.48 -2.92
CA ILE A 102 2.40 -16.85 -1.79
C ILE A 102 1.72 -17.83 -0.85
N ALA A 103 1.19 -18.95 -1.36
CA ALA A 103 0.53 -19.96 -0.52
C ALA A 103 1.52 -20.62 0.48
N ASN A 104 2.82 -20.61 0.18
CA ASN A 104 3.86 -21.18 1.03
C ASN A 104 4.46 -20.18 2.03
N LEU A 105 4.08 -18.90 1.97
CA LEU A 105 4.61 -17.85 2.85
C LEU A 105 4.51 -18.19 4.34
N PRO A 106 3.42 -18.79 4.87
CA PRO A 106 3.35 -19.15 6.29
C PRO A 106 4.46 -20.10 6.76
N TYR A 107 5.12 -20.76 5.81
CA TYR A 107 6.15 -21.77 5.99
C TYR A 107 7.52 -21.33 5.44
N SER A 108 7.61 -20.17 4.78
CA SER A 108 8.85 -19.65 4.20
C SER A 108 8.83 -18.12 4.12
N ASP A 109 9.74 -17.48 4.87
CA ASP A 109 9.91 -16.02 4.85
C ASP A 109 10.68 -15.53 3.61
N GLY A 110 11.15 -16.43 2.74
CA GLY A 110 12.07 -16.13 1.63
C GLY A 110 11.50 -15.25 0.52
N LEU A 111 10.21 -14.93 0.55
CA LEU A 111 9.55 -14.03 -0.40
C LEU A 111 9.25 -12.64 0.18
N LEU A 112 9.43 -12.43 1.49
CA LEU A 112 9.23 -11.13 2.13
C LEU A 112 10.54 -10.34 2.13
N ASN A 113 10.60 -9.30 1.30
CA ASN A 113 11.69 -8.34 1.32
C ASN A 113 11.38 -7.18 2.29
N LEU A 114 12.11 -7.15 3.41
CA LEU A 114 11.95 -6.12 4.45
C LEU A 114 12.82 -4.88 4.25
N GLU A 115 13.71 -4.90 3.25
CA GLU A 115 14.75 -3.89 3.07
C GLU A 115 14.14 -2.51 2.80
N GLY A 116 14.37 -1.55 3.72
CA GLY A 116 13.81 -0.20 3.65
C GLY A 116 12.36 -0.08 4.14
N ALA A 117 11.84 -1.12 4.79
CA ALA A 117 10.46 -1.24 5.27
C ALA A 117 10.36 -1.69 6.75
N GLU A 118 11.47 -1.67 7.49
CA GLU A 118 11.57 -2.28 8.82
C GLU A 118 10.62 -1.62 9.83
N GLU A 119 10.44 -0.30 9.72
CA GLU A 119 9.49 0.46 10.55
C GLU A 119 8.04 0.05 10.26
N ASP A 120 7.67 -0.13 8.99
CA ASP A 120 6.35 -0.61 8.58
C ASP A 120 6.11 -2.02 9.15
N TYR A 121 7.11 -2.89 9.11
CA TYR A 121 6.99 -4.25 9.66
C TYR A 121 6.78 -4.24 11.17
N MET A 122 7.47 -3.36 11.89
CA MET A 122 7.30 -3.22 13.34
C MET A 122 5.93 -2.61 13.69
N ALA A 123 5.46 -1.63 12.93
CA ALA A 123 4.12 -1.07 13.08
C ALA A 123 3.04 -2.14 12.82
N PHE A 124 3.17 -2.87 11.71
CA PHE A 124 2.31 -3.99 11.35
C PHE A 124 2.15 -5.01 12.48
N LYS A 125 3.27 -5.47 13.07
CA LYS A 125 3.23 -6.43 14.19
C LYS A 125 2.48 -5.88 15.40
N ARG A 126 2.64 -4.59 15.72
CA ARG A 126 1.92 -3.93 16.82
C ARG A 126 0.42 -3.85 16.51
N LEU A 127 0.06 -3.52 15.28
CA LEU A 127 -1.33 -3.39 14.81
C LEU A 127 -2.08 -4.73 14.77
N CYS A 128 -1.38 -5.84 14.52
CA CYS A 128 -1.99 -7.18 14.57
C CYS A 128 -2.36 -7.64 16.00
N SER A 129 -1.71 -7.08 17.03
CA SER A 129 -1.88 -7.55 18.43
C SER A 129 -3.30 -7.34 18.98
N PRO A 130 -3.93 -6.15 18.81
CA PRO A 130 -5.34 -5.96 19.17
C PRO A 130 -6.31 -6.92 18.49
N VAL A 131 -6.10 -7.20 17.19
CA VAL A 131 -6.94 -8.14 16.42
C VAL A 131 -6.80 -9.57 16.97
N SER A 132 -5.57 -10.00 17.21
CA SER A 132 -5.24 -11.29 17.82
C SER A 132 -5.93 -11.47 19.18
N ARG A 133 -5.86 -10.46 20.05
CA ARG A 133 -6.49 -10.49 21.38
C ARG A 133 -8.02 -10.53 21.29
N PHE A 134 -8.60 -9.74 20.39
CA PHE A 134 -10.06 -9.66 20.25
C PHE A 134 -10.68 -10.98 19.79
N PHE A 135 -10.09 -11.63 18.79
CA PHE A 135 -10.61 -12.90 18.24
C PHE A 135 -10.02 -14.15 18.90
N LEU A 136 -9.17 -13.99 19.92
CA LEU A 136 -8.44 -15.08 20.59
C LEU A 136 -7.69 -15.97 19.59
N LEU A 137 -7.02 -15.34 18.62
CA LEU A 137 -6.19 -15.99 17.60
C LEU A 137 -4.71 -15.79 17.93
N GLN A 138 -3.87 -16.75 17.53
CA GLN A 138 -2.42 -16.57 17.61
C GLN A 138 -1.99 -15.38 16.74
N ALA A 139 -1.14 -14.49 17.28
CA ALA A 139 -0.68 -13.30 16.58
C ALA A 139 -0.05 -13.61 15.21
N LYS A 140 0.70 -14.72 15.12
CA LYS A 140 1.30 -15.19 13.87
C LYS A 140 0.24 -15.53 12.80
N LYS A 141 -0.90 -16.12 13.18
CA LYS A 141 -2.02 -16.40 12.26
C LYS A 141 -2.65 -15.11 11.73
N VAL A 142 -2.84 -14.11 12.59
CA VAL A 142 -3.36 -12.80 12.17
C VAL A 142 -2.40 -12.11 11.21
N GLN A 143 -1.09 -12.15 11.52
CA GLN A 143 -0.07 -11.59 10.64
C GLN A 143 -0.08 -12.27 9.26
N TRP A 144 -0.15 -13.60 9.22
CA TRP A 144 -0.21 -14.33 7.95
C TRP A 144 -1.47 -14.04 7.15
N SER A 145 -2.63 -14.01 7.81
CA SER A 145 -3.89 -13.62 7.19
C SER A 145 -3.78 -12.25 6.51
N ALA A 146 -3.20 -11.26 7.19
CA ALA A 146 -3.02 -9.92 6.65
C ALA A 146 -2.00 -9.86 5.50
N ILE A 147 -0.86 -10.56 5.62
CA ILE A 147 0.16 -10.66 4.56
C ILE A 147 -0.44 -11.28 3.29
N LEU A 148 -1.14 -12.40 3.43
CA LEU A 148 -1.77 -13.09 2.30
C LEU A 148 -2.85 -12.22 1.65
N SER A 149 -3.68 -11.57 2.45
CA SER A 149 -4.71 -10.65 1.97
C SER A 149 -4.12 -9.48 1.18
N ALA A 150 -3.04 -8.87 1.69
CA ALA A 150 -2.34 -7.79 1.00
C ALA A 150 -1.69 -8.24 -0.32
N PHE A 151 -1.06 -9.42 -0.36
CA PHE A 151 -0.55 -9.98 -1.63
C PHE A 151 -1.69 -10.26 -2.61
N ARG A 152 -2.78 -10.91 -2.17
CA ARG A 152 -3.94 -11.22 -3.01
C ARG A 152 -4.50 -9.95 -3.63
N PHE A 153 -4.62 -8.87 -2.87
CA PHE A 153 -5.05 -7.56 -3.38
C PHE A 153 -4.12 -7.05 -4.50
N LEU A 154 -2.80 -7.04 -4.28
CA LEU A 154 -1.83 -6.61 -5.28
C LEU A 154 -1.82 -7.52 -6.53
N MET A 155 -2.28 -8.77 -6.39
CA MET A 155 -2.40 -9.72 -7.50
C MET A 155 -3.72 -9.60 -8.26
N VAL A 156 -4.72 -8.86 -7.78
CA VAL A 156 -5.96 -8.62 -8.53
C VAL A 156 -5.66 -7.87 -9.83
N ASP A 157 -6.32 -8.27 -10.92
CA ASP A 157 -6.11 -7.68 -12.22
C ASP A 157 -6.36 -6.16 -12.22
N GLY A 158 -5.38 -5.42 -12.74
CA GLY A 158 -5.38 -3.97 -12.78
C GLY A 158 -4.85 -3.27 -11.53
N ILE A 159 -4.81 -3.92 -10.35
CA ILE A 159 -4.32 -3.24 -9.12
C ILE A 159 -2.85 -2.87 -9.24
N TRP A 160 -2.02 -3.76 -9.77
CA TRP A 160 -0.60 -3.44 -9.99
C TRP A 160 -0.41 -2.29 -10.99
N ASP A 161 -1.27 -2.17 -11.99
CA ASP A 161 -1.24 -1.06 -12.95
C ASP A 161 -1.59 0.27 -12.28
N VAL A 162 -2.54 0.26 -11.33
CA VAL A 162 -2.83 1.43 -10.49
C VAL A 162 -1.64 1.78 -9.59
N VAL A 163 -0.97 0.80 -9.00
CA VAL A 163 0.25 1.02 -8.22
C VAL A 163 1.34 1.65 -9.10
N ASN A 164 1.54 1.15 -10.33
CA ASN A 164 2.48 1.73 -11.30
C ASN A 164 2.10 3.19 -11.63
N PHE A 165 0.82 3.47 -11.87
CA PHE A 165 0.33 4.82 -12.15
C PHE A 165 0.64 5.78 -11.00
N VAL A 166 0.33 5.39 -9.77
CA VAL A 166 0.61 6.20 -8.57
C VAL A 166 2.12 6.35 -8.36
N ALA A 167 2.91 5.29 -8.56
CA ALA A 167 4.37 5.35 -8.45
C ALA A 167 4.97 6.34 -9.47
N HIS A 168 4.47 6.34 -10.70
CA HIS A 168 4.86 7.34 -11.71
C HIS A 168 4.50 8.76 -11.27
N ALA A 169 3.29 8.98 -10.75
CA ALA A 169 2.87 10.29 -10.28
C ALA A 169 3.73 10.79 -9.10
N ILE A 170 4.10 9.91 -8.18
CA ILE A 170 5.01 10.23 -7.07
C ILE A 170 6.41 10.58 -7.61
N ASN A 171 6.94 9.80 -8.56
CA ASN A 171 8.27 10.03 -9.12
C ASN A 171 8.38 11.30 -9.98
N GLN A 172 7.26 11.72 -10.60
CA GLN A 172 7.18 12.92 -11.45
C GLN A 172 6.73 14.17 -10.69
N ALA A 173 6.41 14.06 -9.41
CA ALA A 173 6.01 15.22 -8.62
C ALA A 173 7.20 16.19 -8.47
N ASP A 174 7.02 17.42 -8.94
CA ASP A 174 8.01 18.50 -8.77
C ASP A 174 8.12 18.96 -7.31
N ALA A 175 7.11 18.70 -6.50
CA ALA A 175 7.07 18.99 -5.08
C ALA A 175 7.39 17.73 -4.26
N ASP A 176 8.07 17.92 -3.12
CA ASP A 176 8.35 16.84 -2.13
C ASP A 176 7.08 16.17 -1.58
N VAL A 177 5.90 16.76 -1.84
CA VAL A 177 4.58 16.30 -1.42
C VAL A 177 3.59 16.39 -2.58
N LEU A 178 2.96 15.26 -2.90
CA LEU A 178 1.84 15.15 -3.82
C LEU A 178 0.52 15.17 -3.03
N ALA A 179 -0.38 16.08 -3.39
CA ALA A 179 -1.71 16.15 -2.79
C ALA A 179 -2.57 14.95 -3.26
N CYS A 180 -3.13 14.20 -2.31
CA CYS A 180 -3.97 13.04 -2.61
C CYS A 180 -5.20 13.40 -3.47
N ALA A 181 -5.78 14.58 -3.26
CA ALA A 181 -6.92 15.06 -4.05
C ALA A 181 -6.59 15.17 -5.54
N GLN A 182 -5.45 15.77 -5.89
CA GLN A 182 -5.01 15.92 -7.28
C GLN A 182 -4.72 14.56 -7.93
N LEU A 183 -4.10 13.63 -7.18
CA LEU A 183 -3.87 12.27 -7.64
C LEU A 183 -5.19 11.54 -7.92
N LEU A 184 -6.17 11.64 -7.01
CA LEU A 184 -7.49 11.05 -7.17
C LEU A 184 -8.26 11.61 -8.36
N GLU A 185 -8.22 12.92 -8.58
CA GLU A 185 -8.80 13.55 -9.77
C GLU A 185 -8.19 13.01 -11.06
N ASN A 186 -6.88 12.76 -11.07
CA ASN A 186 -6.21 12.18 -12.24
C ASN A 186 -6.54 10.70 -12.44
N MET A 187 -6.69 9.94 -11.36
CA MET A 187 -7.16 8.55 -11.41
C MET A 187 -8.59 8.48 -11.99
N GLN A 188 -9.49 9.38 -11.58
CA GLN A 188 -10.87 9.42 -12.07
C GLN A 188 -11.01 9.65 -13.57
N LYS A 189 -9.98 10.24 -14.20
CA LYS A 189 -9.93 10.46 -15.66
C LYS A 189 -9.49 9.22 -16.45
N GLN A 190 -9.09 8.15 -15.78
CA GLN A 190 -8.60 6.94 -16.42
C GLN A 190 -9.73 5.94 -16.69
N ASP A 191 -9.70 5.29 -17.85
CA ASP A 191 -10.71 4.30 -18.25
C ASP A 191 -10.77 3.08 -17.31
N TRP A 192 -9.66 2.76 -16.63
CA TRP A 192 -9.59 1.66 -15.66
C TRP A 192 -10.23 1.99 -14.30
N TYR A 193 -10.52 3.26 -14.01
CA TYR A 193 -10.96 3.70 -12.68
C TYR A 193 -12.24 3.02 -12.18
N PRO A 194 -13.30 2.83 -13.00
CA PRO A 194 -14.48 2.10 -12.53
C PRO A 194 -14.18 0.66 -12.13
N ARG A 195 -13.29 -0.04 -12.86
CA ARG A 195 -12.88 -1.41 -12.53
C ARG A 195 -12.04 -1.46 -11.25
N PHE A 196 -11.16 -0.47 -11.05
CA PHE A 196 -10.43 -0.30 -9.80
C PHE A 196 -11.38 -0.14 -8.61
N CYS A 197 -12.37 0.75 -8.71
CA CYS A 197 -13.37 0.96 -7.66
C CYS A 197 -14.17 -0.32 -7.33
N MET A 198 -14.46 -1.15 -8.33
CA MET A 198 -15.10 -2.45 -8.09
C MET A 198 -14.17 -3.40 -7.34
N SER A 199 -12.92 -3.51 -7.79
CA SER A 199 -11.91 -4.38 -7.17
C SER A 199 -11.67 -4.03 -5.69
N VAL A 200 -11.67 -2.74 -5.37
CA VAL A 200 -11.60 -2.23 -3.99
C VAL A 200 -12.81 -2.68 -3.16
N LYS A 201 -14.03 -2.57 -3.71
CA LYS A 201 -15.26 -3.00 -3.03
C LYS A 201 -15.28 -4.51 -2.79
N ASP A 202 -14.88 -5.29 -3.80
CA ASP A 202 -14.86 -6.75 -3.72
C ASP A 202 -13.84 -7.23 -2.69
N TYR A 203 -12.65 -6.62 -2.67
CA TYR A 203 -11.62 -6.89 -1.66
C TYR A 203 -12.10 -6.55 -0.24
N TYR A 204 -12.74 -5.39 -0.06
CA TYR A 204 -13.33 -5.05 1.24
C TYR A 204 -14.39 -6.07 1.66
N ALA A 205 -15.30 -6.43 0.75
CA ALA A 205 -16.39 -7.36 1.02
C ALA A 205 -15.90 -8.79 1.32
N SER A 206 -14.78 -9.24 0.74
CA SER A 206 -14.22 -10.57 1.01
C SER A 206 -13.70 -10.69 2.45
N ARG A 207 -13.15 -9.61 3.00
CA ARG A 207 -12.56 -9.61 4.35
C ARG A 207 -13.51 -9.14 5.46
N TYR A 208 -14.41 -8.19 5.18
CA TYR A 208 -15.27 -7.55 6.18
C TYR A 208 -16.76 -7.95 6.07
N PRO A 209 -17.50 -8.02 7.20
CA PRO A 209 -17.08 -7.70 8.57
C PRO A 209 -16.03 -8.67 9.11
N LEU A 210 -15.09 -8.13 9.89
CA LEU A 210 -13.95 -8.91 10.36
C LEU A 210 -14.44 -9.94 11.37
N SER A 211 -14.06 -11.20 11.15
CA SER A 211 -14.42 -12.30 12.03
C SER A 211 -13.29 -13.30 12.14
N LYS A 212 -13.31 -14.09 13.21
CA LYS A 212 -12.36 -15.19 13.42
C LYS A 212 -12.34 -16.16 12.22
N ILE A 213 -13.53 -16.54 11.74
CA ILE A 213 -13.70 -17.47 10.61
C ILE A 213 -13.03 -16.93 9.35
N ARG A 214 -13.26 -15.65 9.01
CA ARG A 214 -12.64 -15.04 7.83
C ARG A 214 -11.13 -14.90 7.96
N LEU A 215 -10.64 -14.51 9.15
CA LEU A 215 -9.20 -14.45 9.41
C LEU A 215 -8.51 -15.81 9.23
N GLU A 216 -9.16 -16.89 9.66
CA GLU A 216 -8.65 -18.25 9.52
C GLU A 216 -8.78 -18.78 8.08
N ALA A 217 -9.85 -18.43 7.36
CA ALA A 217 -10.05 -18.82 5.96
C ALA A 217 -9.01 -18.25 4.98
N GLU A 218 -8.34 -17.16 5.36
CA GLU A 218 -7.24 -16.61 4.57
C GLU A 218 -6.01 -17.52 4.58
N LEU A 219 -5.83 -18.32 5.64
CA LEU A 219 -4.68 -19.19 5.82
C LEU A 219 -4.82 -20.44 4.94
N PRO A 220 -3.72 -20.92 4.34
CA PRO A 220 -3.74 -22.20 3.64
C PRO A 220 -4.16 -23.30 4.61
N GLU A 221 -4.96 -24.26 4.11
CA GLU A 221 -5.22 -25.50 4.84
C GLU A 221 -3.87 -26.16 5.15
N MET A 222 -3.67 -26.57 6.41
CA MET A 222 -2.45 -27.28 6.79
C MET A 222 -2.37 -28.56 5.96
N ALA A 223 -1.42 -28.61 5.02
CA ALA A 223 -1.05 -29.83 4.32
C ALA A 223 -0.43 -30.86 5.29
#